data_AF-A0AAW3TWA2-F1
#
_entry.id   AF-A0AAW3TWA2-F1
#
_cell.length_a   1.000
_cell.length_b   1.000
_cell.length_c   1.000
_cell.angle_alpha   90.00
_cell.angle_beta   90.00
_cell.angle_gamma   90.00
#
_symmetry.space_group_name_H-M   'P 1'
#
loop_
_entity.id
_entity.type
_entity.pdbx_description
1 polymer ?
#
loop_
_entity_poly.entity_id
_entity_poly.type
_entity_poly.pdbx_seq_one_letter_code
_entity_poly.pdbx_strand_id
1 'polypeptide(L)'
;MSKIIPIIMILVGLFMWRFPARSAFQRRNENGIEIFKSYDRMRARKSFEGLVRIAGAVVLLAGLGHLIVPSEFSLFNLAHPGTASAPGEAR
;
A
#
# COMPACT_ATOMS: atom_id res chain seq x y z
N MET A 1 15.41 0.33 15.60
CA MET A 1 13.95 0.10 15.61
C MET A 1 13.18 0.94 14.58
N SER A 2 13.70 2.09 14.12
CA SER A 2 13.01 3.01 13.18
C SER A 2 12.61 2.42 11.82
N LYS A 3 13.29 1.38 11.35
CA LYS A 3 12.99 0.73 10.05
C LYS A 3 11.92 -0.37 10.12
N ILE A 4 11.50 -0.77 11.32
CA ILE A 4 10.56 -1.89 11.50
C ILE A 4 9.15 -1.49 11.02
N ILE A 5 8.72 -0.27 11.33
CA ILE A 5 7.41 0.28 10.94
C ILE A 5 7.19 0.27 9.42
N PRO A 6 8.09 0.85 8.58
CA PRO A 6 7.89 0.82 7.14
C PRO A 6 7.92 -0.60 6.56
N ILE A 7 8.74 -1.50 7.11
CA ILE A 7 8.78 -2.91 6.70
C ILE A 7 7.42 -3.59 6.98
N ILE A 8 6.83 -3.37 8.17
CA ILE A 8 5.50 -3.91 8.51
C ILE A 8 4.44 -3.32 7.56
N MET A 9 4.48 -2.02 7.27
CA MET A 9 3.54 -1.40 6.33
C MET A 9 3.63 -2.02 4.93
N ILE A 10 4.84 -2.28 4.42
CA ILE A 10 5.04 -2.93 3.12
C ILE A 10 4.46 -4.35 3.14
N LEU A 11 4.72 -5.13 4.20
CA LEU A 11 4.20 -6.49 4.32
C LEU A 11 2.66 -6.51 4.39
N VAL A 12 2.06 -5.60 5.16
CA VAL A 12 0.60 -5.47 5.25
C VAL A 12 0.01 -5.04 3.91
N GLY A 13 0.62 -4.08 3.22
CA GLY A 13 0.20 -3.65 1.88
C GLY A 13 0.25 -4.79 0.86
N LEU A 14 1.33 -5.58 0.87
CA LEU A 14 1.47 -6.78 0.02
C LEU A 14 0.41 -7.84 0.36
N PHE A 15 0.15 -8.07 1.64
CA PHE A 15 -0.87 -9.01 2.09
C PHE A 15 -2.27 -8.58 1.62
N MET A 16 -2.63 -7.31 1.81
CA MET A 16 -3.91 -6.75 1.36
C MET A 16 -4.05 -6.75 -0.17
N TRP A 17 -2.95 -6.62 -0.92
CA TRP A 17 -2.98 -6.77 -2.37
C TRP A 17 -3.18 -8.22 -2.81
N ARG A 18 -2.47 -9.16 -2.18
CA ARG A 18 -2.42 -10.57 -2.61
C ARG A 18 -3.65 -11.38 -2.18
N PHE A 19 -4.24 -11.05 -1.03
CA PHE A 19 -5.35 -11.78 -0.44
C PHE A 19 -6.64 -11.76 -1.30
N PRO A 20 -7.12 -10.58 -1.79
CA PRO A 20 -8.27 -10.50 -2.70
C PRO A 20 -8.05 -11.28 -3.99
N ALA A 21 -6.83 -11.21 -4.55
CA ALA A 21 -6.50 -11.91 -5.78
C ALA A 21 -6.56 -13.45 -5.62
N ARG A 22 -6.12 -13.99 -4.49
CA ARG A 22 -6.19 -15.43 -4.21
C ARG A 22 -7.63 -15.91 -4.00
N SER A 23 -8.44 -15.13 -3.30
CA SER A 23 -9.89 -15.35 -3.13
C SER A 23 -10.62 -15.38 -4.47
N ALA A 24 -10.29 -14.48 -5.41
CA ALA A 24 -10.87 -14.50 -6.76
C ALA A 24 -10.50 -15.75 -7.56
N PHE A 25 -9.26 -16.22 -7.47
CA PHE A 25 -8.82 -17.45 -8.13
C PHE A 25 -9.53 -18.70 -7.62
N GLN A 26 -9.78 -18.80 -6.31
CA GLN A 26 -10.47 -19.96 -5.71
C GLN A 26 -11.97 -20.06 -6.03
N ARG A 27 -12.57 -19.01 -6.61
CA ARG A 27 -14.00 -18.98 -6.97
C ARG A 27 -14.27 -19.35 -8.43
N ARG A 28 -13.22 -19.65 -9.19
CA ARG A 28 -13.31 -20.07 -10.59
C ARG A 28 -13.46 -21.59 -10.65
N ASN A 29 -14.39 -22.08 -11.47
CA ASN A 29 -14.48 -23.52 -11.72
C ASN A 29 -13.35 -24.00 -12.66
N GLU A 30 -13.40 -25.27 -13.04
CA GLU A 30 -12.45 -25.93 -13.95
C GLU A 30 -12.30 -25.23 -15.31
N ASN A 31 -13.32 -24.47 -15.74
CA ASN A 31 -13.34 -23.69 -16.98
C ASN A 31 -12.94 -22.22 -16.76
N GLY A 32 -12.49 -21.84 -15.56
CA GLY A 32 -12.08 -20.47 -15.24
C GLY A 32 -13.24 -19.49 -15.01
N ILE A 33 -14.49 -19.97 -14.99
CA ILE A 33 -15.69 -19.14 -14.85
C ILE A 33 -15.97 -18.91 -13.36
N GLU A 34 -16.15 -17.64 -12.96
CA GLU A 34 -16.53 -17.29 -11.58
C GLU A 34 -18.00 -17.67 -11.32
N ILE A 35 -18.24 -18.60 -10.40
CA ILE A 35 -19.61 -19.02 -10.04
C ILE A 35 -20.07 -18.21 -8.82
N PHE A 36 -21.07 -17.35 -9.00
CA PHE A 36 -21.69 -16.61 -7.90
C PHE A 36 -23.13 -17.06 -7.69
N LYS A 37 -23.51 -17.34 -6.43
CA LYS A 37 -24.90 -17.69 -6.05
C LYS A 37 -25.91 -16.58 -6.32
N SER A 38 -25.50 -15.32 -6.34
CA SER A 38 -26.36 -14.18 -6.67
C SER A 38 -25.56 -12.99 -7.23
N TYR A 39 -26.19 -12.23 -8.12
CA TYR A 39 -25.59 -11.07 -8.79
C TYR A 39 -25.22 -9.95 -7.81
N ASP A 40 -26.06 -9.67 -6.82
CA ASP A 40 -25.77 -8.65 -5.79
C ASP A 40 -24.54 -9.01 -4.93
N ARG A 41 -24.38 -10.28 -4.57
CA ARG A 41 -23.19 -10.73 -3.82
C ARG A 41 -21.95 -10.64 -4.68
N MET A 42 -22.05 -10.90 -5.99
CA MET A 42 -20.94 -10.73 -6.93
C MET A 42 -20.48 -9.27 -6.96
N ARG A 43 -21.42 -8.32 -7.11
CA ARG A 43 -21.12 -6.89 -7.21
C ARG A 43 -20.50 -6.35 -5.92
N ALA A 44 -21.10 -6.62 -4.77
CA ALA A 44 -20.58 -6.17 -3.48
C ALA A 44 -19.17 -6.71 -3.21
N ARG A 45 -18.91 -7.98 -3.54
CA ARG A 45 -17.60 -8.60 -3.30
C ARG A 45 -16.53 -8.08 -4.26
N LYS A 46 -16.85 -7.88 -5.54
CA LYS A 46 -15.91 -7.28 -6.51
C LYS A 46 -15.55 -5.85 -6.12
N SER A 47 -16.53 -5.04 -5.71
CA SER A 47 -16.27 -3.67 -5.25
C SER A 47 -15.40 -3.66 -4.00
N PHE A 48 -15.66 -4.55 -3.03
CA PHE A 48 -14.85 -4.68 -1.83
C PHE A 48 -13.41 -5.13 -2.14
N GLU A 49 -13.23 -6.11 -3.02
CA GLU A 49 -11.90 -6.56 -3.44
C GLU A 49 -11.12 -5.46 -4.15
N GLY A 50 -11.78 -4.66 -5.00
CA GLY A 50 -11.18 -3.49 -5.62
C GLY A 50 -10.72 -2.45 -4.59
N LEU A 51 -11.58 -2.10 -3.64
CA LEU A 51 -11.28 -1.17 -2.55
C LEU A 51 -10.10 -1.64 -1.70
N VAL A 52 -10.08 -2.91 -1.28
CA VAL A 52 -8.99 -3.48 -0.48
C VAL A 52 -7.68 -3.47 -1.27
N ARG A 53 -7.73 -3.71 -2.58
CA ARG A 53 -6.53 -3.70 -3.43
C ARG A 53 -5.97 -2.29 -3.62
N ILE A 54 -6.84 -1.29 -3.78
CA ILE A 54 -6.45 0.13 -3.84
C ILE A 54 -5.87 0.57 -2.49
N ALA A 55 -6.56 0.26 -1.39
CA ALA A 55 -6.07 0.57 -0.05
C ALA A 55 -4.71 -0.08 0.23
N GLY A 56 -4.56 -1.36 -0.14
CA GLY A 56 -3.29 -2.08 -0.05
C GLY A 56 -2.19 -1.42 -0.87
N ALA A 57 -2.48 -0.99 -2.11
CA ALA A 57 -1.54 -0.27 -2.95
C ALA A 57 -1.06 1.05 -2.32
N VAL A 58 -1.98 1.83 -1.77
CA VAL A 58 -1.68 3.10 -1.08
C VAL A 58 -0.78 2.85 0.14
N VAL A 59 -1.10 1.85 0.96
CA VAL A 59 -0.29 1.49 2.13
C VAL A 59 1.11 1.02 1.72
N LEU A 60 1.23 0.26 0.63
CA LEU A 60 2.51 -0.20 0.09
C LEU A 60 3.37 0.98 -0.37
N LEU A 61 2.78 1.92 -1.11
CA LEU A 61 3.45 3.14 -1.56
C LEU A 61 3.87 4.03 -0.40
N ALA A 62 3.01 4.18 0.62
CA ALA A 62 3.33 4.93 1.83
C ALA A 62 4.51 4.30 2.61
N GLY A 63 4.50 2.97 2.76
CA GLY A 63 5.60 2.23 3.40
C GLY A 63 6.91 2.36 2.63
N LEU A 64 6.87 2.30 1.30
CA LEU A 64 8.03 2.55 0.43
C LEU A 64 8.55 3.99 0.56
N GLY A 65 7.66 4.99 0.53
CA GLY A 65 8.02 6.40 0.70
C GLY A 65 8.69 6.66 2.05
N HIS A 66 8.17 6.08 3.13
CA HIS A 66 8.73 6.20 4.47
C HIS A 66 10.02 5.40 4.68
N LEU A 67 10.31 4.41 3.82
CA LEU A 67 11.58 3.69 3.82
C LEU A 67 12.67 4.50 3.11
N ILE A 68 12.32 5.23 2.05
CA ILE A 68 13.25 6.03 1.23
C ILE A 68 13.53 7.38 1.88
N VAL A 69 12.51 8.05 2.43
CA VAL A 69 12.64 9.32 3.14
C VAL A 69 12.86 9.01 4.62
N PRO A 70 14.05 9.29 5.19
CA PRO A 70 14.24 9.15 6.63
C PRO A 70 13.28 10.10 7.34
N SER A 71 12.53 9.60 8.34
CA SER A 71 11.59 10.40 9.15
C SER A 71 12.24 11.62 9.82
N GLU A 72 13.56 11.56 10.03
CA GLU A 72 14.42 12.66 10.47
C GLU A 72 14.31 13.87 9.52
N PHE A 73 14.24 13.62 8.20
CA PHE A 73 14.16 14.64 7.16
C PHE A 73 12.79 15.30 7.11
N SER A 74 11.71 14.55 7.34
CA SER A 74 10.35 15.08 7.38
C SER A 74 10.09 15.94 8.62
N LEU A 75 10.55 15.51 9.81
CA LEU A 75 10.45 16.30 11.05
C LEU A 75 11.30 17.57 11.00
N PHE A 76 12.52 17.47 10.47
CA PHE A 76 13.40 18.63 10.30
C PHE A 76 12.79 19.67 9.34
N ASN A 77 12.22 19.24 8.22
CA ASN A 77 11.63 20.15 7.23
C ASN A 77 10.27 20.72 7.66
N LEU A 78 9.49 20.01 8.49
CA LEU A 78 8.30 20.57 9.15
C LEU A 78 8.66 21.57 10.26
N ALA A 79 9.77 21.35 10.97
CA ALA A 79 10.26 22.25 12.02
C ALA A 79 10.99 23.49 11.45
N HIS A 80 11.61 23.37 10.26
CA HIS A 80 12.34 24.44 9.58
C HIS A 80 11.93 24.53 8.10
N PRO A 81 10.70 25.00 7.80
CA PRO A 81 10.24 25.17 6.43
C PRO A 81 11.02 26.34 5.79
N GLY A 82 12.13 26.03 5.11
CA GLY A 82 12.92 27.05 4.39
C GLY A 82 14.42 26.81 4.27
N THR A 83 15.01 25.81 4.95
CA THR A 83 16.47 25.59 4.93
C THR A 83 16.93 24.51 3.94
N ALA A 84 16.05 24.03 3.06
CA ALA A 84 16.36 22.99 2.08
C ALA A 84 17.26 23.43 0.90
N SER A 85 17.87 24.62 0.98
CA SER A 85 18.78 25.13 -0.05
C SER A 85 19.95 25.89 0.56
N ALA A 86 20.92 25.16 1.08
CA ALA A 86 22.30 25.64 1.14
C ALA A 86 23.25 24.43 1.12
N PRO A 87 23.56 23.85 -0.05
CA PRO A 87 24.81 23.11 -0.16
C PRO A 87 25.95 24.12 0.01
N GLY A 88 26.87 23.81 0.90
CA GLY A 88 27.91 24.76 1.32
C GLY A 88 28.72 25.33 0.16
N GLU A 89 28.90 26.65 0.18
CA GLU A 89 30.16 27.24 -0.27
C GLU A 89 31.05 27.36 0.96
N ALA A 90 31.86 26.32 1.17
CA ALA A 90 33.11 26.47 1.89
C ALA A 90 34.05 27.31 1.00
N ARG A 91 34.25 28.58 1.36
CA ARG A 91 35.52 29.31 1.32
C ARG A 91 35.37 30.68 1.96
#